data_AF-A0A7K2KQ60-F1
#
_entry.id   AF-A0A7K2KQ60-F1
#
_cell.length_a   1.000
_cell.length_b   1.000
_cell.length_c   1.000
_cell.angle_alpha   90.00
_cell.angle_beta   90.00
_cell.angle_gamma   90.00
#
_symmetry.space_group_name_H-M   'P 1'
#
loop_
_entity.id
_entity.type
_entity.pdbx_description
1 polymer ?
#
loop_
_entity_poly.entity_id
_entity_poly.type
_entity_poly.pdbx_seq_one_letter_code
_entity_poly.pdbx_strand_id
1 'polypeptide(L)'
;MVLKTFGWSFAITALGLAAAVLYGGWEAFGIVAILCVLEISLSFDNAVVNAGILKKMNAFWQKIFLTVGVLIAVFGMRLVFPVVIVAISAKIGPIEAVDLALNDAERYEQLVTDAHPSIAAFGGMFLLMIFLDFIFEDRDIKWLGWLERPLAKLGKIDMLSVCIALVVLAVSAMTFA
;
A
#
# COMPACT_ATOMS: atom_id res chain seq x y z
N MET A 1 -33.05 7.80 -1.33
CA MET A 1 -31.78 8.53 -1.55
C MET A 1 -30.58 7.60 -1.43
N VAL A 2 -30.44 6.86 -0.33
CA VAL A 2 -29.37 5.86 -0.10
C VAL A 2 -29.25 4.82 -1.23
N LEU A 3 -30.34 4.16 -1.61
CA LEU A 3 -30.33 3.14 -2.68
C LEU A 3 -30.01 3.68 -4.08
N LYS A 4 -30.27 4.98 -4.35
CA LYS A 4 -29.92 5.60 -5.64
C LYS A 4 -28.43 5.94 -5.73
N THR A 5 -27.79 6.25 -4.59
CA THR A 5 -26.37 6.59 -4.54
C THR A 5 -25.48 5.35 -4.37
N PHE A 6 -25.88 4.42 -3.49
CA PHE A 6 -25.10 3.24 -3.13
C PHE A 6 -25.58 1.95 -3.78
N GLY A 7 -26.59 2.00 -4.66
CA GLY A 7 -27.17 0.80 -5.27
C GLY A 7 -26.13 -0.08 -5.97
N TRP A 8 -25.23 0.54 -6.73
CA TRP A 8 -24.11 -0.17 -7.36
C TRP A 8 -23.12 -0.74 -6.35
N SER A 9 -22.80 -0.01 -5.28
CA SER A 9 -21.91 -0.49 -4.22
C SER A 9 -22.50 -1.73 -3.54
N PHE A 10 -23.77 -1.68 -3.15
CA PHE A 10 -24.45 -2.84 -2.53
C PHE A 10 -24.56 -4.03 -3.49
N ALA A 11 -24.82 -3.79 -4.77
CA ALA A 11 -24.87 -4.85 -5.77
C ALA A 11 -23.50 -5.54 -5.92
N ILE A 12 -22.41 -4.77 -6.00
CA ILE A 12 -21.05 -5.31 -6.10
C ILE A 12 -20.68 -6.09 -4.82
N THR A 13 -21.01 -5.57 -3.64
CA THR A 13 -20.79 -6.27 -2.37
C THR A 13 -21.57 -7.58 -2.31
N ALA A 14 -22.85 -7.57 -2.71
CA ALA A 14 -23.67 -8.78 -2.74
C ALA A 14 -23.12 -9.82 -3.72
N LEU A 15 -22.65 -9.39 -4.91
CA LEU A 15 -22.01 -10.27 -5.89
C LEU A 15 -20.70 -10.86 -5.34
N GLY A 16 -19.87 -10.06 -4.67
CA GLY A 16 -18.64 -10.54 -4.05
C GLY A 16 -18.88 -11.55 -2.94
N LEU A 17 -19.88 -11.29 -2.08
CA LEU A 17 -20.27 -12.23 -1.02
C LEU A 17 -20.87 -13.52 -1.60
N ALA A 18 -21.69 -13.43 -2.64
CA ALA A 18 -22.21 -14.61 -3.33
C ALA A 18 -21.08 -15.43 -3.98
N ALA A 19 -20.09 -14.77 -4.60
CA ALA A 19 -18.92 -15.44 -5.15
C ALA A 19 -18.11 -16.17 -4.07
N ALA A 20 -17.97 -15.57 -2.87
CA ALA A 20 -17.31 -16.23 -1.74
C ALA A 20 -18.01 -17.54 -1.32
N VAL A 21 -19.35 -17.53 -1.27
CA VAL A 21 -20.14 -18.74 -0.99
C VAL A 21 -19.93 -19.81 -2.05
N LEU A 22 -19.92 -19.42 -3.33
CA LEU A 22 -19.74 -20.34 -4.45
C LEU A 22 -18.33 -20.96 -4.47
N TYR A 23 -17.31 -20.22 -4.04
CA TYR A 23 -15.92 -20.67 -4.08
C TYR A 23 -15.51 -21.49 -2.85
N GLY A 24 -15.86 -21.04 -1.65
CA GLY A 24 -15.39 -21.63 -0.39
C GLY A 24 -16.48 -21.83 0.67
N GLY A 25 -17.75 -21.84 0.26
CA GLY A 25 -18.89 -22.11 1.15
C GLY A 25 -19.14 -21.03 2.20
N TRP A 26 -19.81 -21.41 3.29
CA TRP A 26 -20.22 -20.47 4.35
C TRP A 26 -19.05 -19.95 5.19
N GLU A 27 -17.96 -20.69 5.28
CA GLU A 27 -16.74 -20.24 5.97
C GLU A 27 -16.09 -19.08 5.22
N ALA A 28 -15.89 -19.21 3.90
CA ALA A 28 -15.37 -18.14 3.06
C ALA A 28 -16.26 -16.90 3.07
N PHE A 29 -17.60 -17.08 3.11
CA PHE A 29 -18.53 -15.96 3.29
C PHE A 29 -18.28 -15.21 4.61
N GLY A 30 -18.11 -15.93 5.72
CA GLY A 30 -17.84 -15.32 7.02
C GLY A 30 -16.54 -14.50 7.01
N ILE A 31 -15.47 -15.10 6.47
CA ILE A 31 -14.16 -14.44 6.35
C ILE A 31 -14.26 -13.19 5.47
N VAL A 32 -14.81 -13.32 4.25
CA VAL A 32 -14.94 -12.20 3.32
C VAL A 32 -15.83 -11.10 3.88
N ALA A 33 -16.93 -11.43 4.56
CA ALA A 33 -17.79 -10.44 5.20
C ALA A 33 -17.05 -9.64 6.29
N ILE A 34 -16.28 -10.32 7.14
CA ILE A 34 -15.46 -9.66 8.18
C ILE A 34 -14.40 -8.76 7.51
N LEU A 35 -13.69 -9.27 6.50
CA LEU A 35 -12.69 -8.51 5.76
C LEU A 35 -13.30 -7.30 5.05
N CYS A 36 -14.50 -7.42 4.48
CA CYS A 36 -15.22 -6.28 3.88
C CYS A 36 -15.51 -5.19 4.92
N VAL A 37 -16.02 -5.56 6.11
CA VAL A 37 -16.31 -4.58 7.17
C VAL A 37 -15.01 -3.89 7.64
N LEU A 38 -13.95 -4.67 7.85
CA LEU A 38 -12.64 -4.16 8.25
C LEU A 38 -12.08 -3.20 7.20
N GLU A 39 -12.08 -3.61 5.93
CA GLU A 39 -11.51 -2.83 4.83
C GLU A 39 -12.27 -1.52 4.59
N ILE A 40 -13.61 -1.56 4.65
CA ILE A 40 -14.45 -0.36 4.53
C ILE A 40 -14.18 0.60 5.68
N SER A 41 -14.06 0.08 6.91
CA SER A 41 -13.82 0.90 8.11
C SER A 41 -12.46 1.60 8.03
N LEU A 42 -11.38 0.86 7.74
CA LEU A 42 -10.04 1.42 7.60
C LEU A 42 -9.89 2.36 6.40
N SER A 43 -10.65 2.11 5.32
CA SER A 43 -10.65 2.99 4.16
C SER A 43 -11.43 4.29 4.39
N PHE A 44 -12.32 4.35 5.38
CA PHE A 44 -13.16 5.52 5.63
C PHE A 44 -12.34 6.73 6.09
N ASP A 45 -11.41 6.53 7.04
CA ASP A 45 -10.55 7.61 7.55
C ASP A 45 -9.71 8.21 6.42
N ASN A 46 -9.18 7.36 5.55
CA ASN A 46 -8.43 7.76 4.36
C ASN A 46 -9.32 8.53 3.36
N ALA A 47 -10.56 8.08 3.15
CA ALA A 47 -11.50 8.74 2.24
C ALA A 47 -11.87 10.16 2.72
N VAL A 48 -12.03 10.36 4.03
CA VAL A 48 -12.38 11.66 4.61
C VAL A 48 -11.25 12.68 4.40
N VAL A 49 -10.01 12.29 4.70
CA VAL A 49 -8.83 13.17 4.48
C VAL A 49 -8.67 13.49 3.00
N ASN A 50 -8.78 12.49 2.13
CA ASN A 50 -8.67 12.66 0.68
C ASN A 50 -9.76 13.57 0.12
N ALA A 51 -11.00 13.48 0.61
CA ALA A 51 -12.08 14.37 0.20
C ALA A 51 -11.78 15.85 0.52
N GLY A 52 -11.10 16.12 1.65
CA GLY A 52 -10.65 17.46 2.01
C GLY A 52 -9.63 18.04 1.03
N ILE A 53 -8.70 17.20 0.56
CA ILE A 53 -7.70 17.58 -0.45
C ILE A 53 -8.37 17.77 -1.81
N LEU A 54 -9.28 16.86 -2.18
CA LEU A 54 -9.96 16.85 -3.47
C LEU A 54 -10.75 18.14 -3.75
N LYS A 55 -11.35 18.73 -2.71
CA LYS A 55 -12.06 20.02 -2.81
C LYS A 55 -11.18 21.19 -3.21
N LYS A 56 -9.87 21.09 -2.99
CA LYS A 56 -8.88 22.13 -3.33
C LYS A 56 -8.30 21.94 -4.74
N MET A 57 -8.60 20.83 -5.40
CA MET A 57 -8.08 20.50 -6.73
C MET A 57 -8.97 21.10 -7.82
N ASN A 58 -8.39 21.31 -9.00
CA ASN A 58 -9.19 21.66 -10.18
C ASN A 58 -10.01 20.44 -10.68
N ALA A 59 -11.01 20.71 -11.52
CA ALA A 59 -11.92 19.68 -12.02
C ALA A 59 -11.21 18.56 -12.81
N PHE A 60 -10.11 18.87 -13.50
CA PHE A 60 -9.33 17.90 -14.26
C PHE A 60 -8.65 16.88 -13.35
N TRP A 61 -7.92 17.34 -12.34
CA TRP A 61 -7.22 16.47 -11.39
C TRP A 61 -8.19 15.72 -10.48
N GLN A 62 -9.28 16.36 -10.08
CA GLN A 62 -10.36 15.68 -9.35
C GLN A 62 -10.91 14.48 -10.15
N LYS A 63 -11.13 14.67 -11.46
CA LYS A 63 -11.64 13.59 -12.33
C LYS A 63 -10.61 12.47 -12.49
N ILE A 64 -9.33 12.78 -12.69
CA ILE A 64 -8.27 11.77 -12.79
C ILE A 64 -8.15 10.98 -11.48
N PHE A 65 -8.14 11.66 -10.34
CA PHE A 65 -8.02 11.02 -9.05
C PHE A 65 -9.19 10.04 -8.80
N LEU A 66 -10.43 10.49 -9.06
CA LEU A 66 -11.63 9.66 -8.85
C LEU A 66 -11.78 8.50 -9.84
N THR A 67 -11.12 8.56 -11.00
CA THR A 67 -11.23 7.52 -12.03
C THR A 67 -10.02 6.59 -12.00
N VAL A 68 -8.88 7.07 -12.48
CA VAL A 68 -7.65 6.28 -12.62
C VAL A 68 -6.96 6.13 -11.28
N GLY A 69 -6.92 7.19 -10.46
CA GLY A 69 -6.24 7.17 -9.16
C GLY A 69 -6.82 6.10 -8.23
N VAL A 70 -8.14 6.12 -8.00
CA VAL A 70 -8.83 5.10 -7.19
C VAL A 70 -8.71 3.71 -7.82
N LEU A 71 -8.79 3.58 -9.15
CA LEU A 71 -8.64 2.28 -9.81
C LEU A 71 -7.26 1.66 -9.57
N ILE A 72 -6.18 2.44 -9.72
CA ILE A 72 -4.82 1.97 -9.45
C ILE A 72 -4.64 1.69 -7.95
N ALA A 73 -5.12 2.58 -7.08
CA ALA A 73 -4.98 2.41 -5.63
C ALA A 73 -5.71 1.16 -5.11
N VAL A 74 -6.88 0.85 -5.68
CA VAL A 74 -7.67 -0.31 -5.26
C VAL A 74 -7.20 -1.58 -5.97
N PHE A 75 -7.25 -1.62 -7.30
CA PHE A 75 -6.95 -2.86 -8.04
C PHE A 75 -5.45 -3.04 -8.28
N GLY A 76 -4.75 -1.96 -8.61
CA GLY A 76 -3.30 -2.00 -8.83
C GLY A 76 -2.57 -2.45 -7.57
N MET A 77 -2.77 -1.75 -6.45
CA MET A 77 -2.03 -2.05 -5.23
C MET A 77 -2.54 -3.28 -4.47
N ARG A 78 -3.84 -3.61 -4.52
CA ARG A 78 -4.36 -4.76 -3.75
C ARG A 78 -4.37 -6.07 -4.53
N LEU A 79 -4.60 -6.04 -5.85
CA LEU A 79 -4.75 -7.26 -6.66
C LEU A 79 -3.52 -7.50 -7.55
N VAL A 80 -3.12 -6.51 -8.35
CA VAL A 80 -2.04 -6.69 -9.33
C VAL A 80 -0.68 -6.75 -8.64
N PHE A 81 -0.43 -5.85 -7.69
CA PHE A 81 0.87 -5.68 -7.06
C PHE A 81 1.35 -6.94 -6.30
N PRO A 82 0.53 -7.64 -5.47
CA PRO A 82 0.95 -8.88 -4.83
C PRO A 82 1.33 -9.98 -5.84
N VAL A 83 0.51 -10.15 -6.88
CA VAL A 83 0.75 -11.16 -7.94
C VAL A 83 2.05 -10.87 -8.69
N VAL A 84 2.31 -9.59 -9.01
CA VAL A 84 3.55 -9.18 -9.69
C VAL A 84 4.77 -9.44 -8.81
N ILE A 85 4.69 -9.16 -7.50
CA ILE A 85 5.79 -9.45 -6.58
C ILE A 85 6.07 -10.95 -6.52
N VAL A 86 5.03 -11.79 -6.40
CA VAL A 86 5.19 -13.25 -6.39
C VAL A 86 5.81 -13.72 -7.71
N ALA A 87 5.34 -13.22 -8.85
CA ALA A 87 5.88 -13.56 -10.16
C ALA A 87 7.38 -13.23 -10.27
N ILE A 88 7.80 -12.05 -9.79
CA ILE A 88 9.20 -11.62 -9.82
C ILE A 88 10.04 -12.43 -8.82
N SER A 89 9.57 -12.57 -7.58
CA SER A 89 10.30 -13.24 -6.50
C SER A 89 10.50 -14.73 -6.79
N ALA A 90 9.44 -15.41 -7.23
CA ALA A 90 9.45 -16.83 -7.56
C ALA A 90 9.94 -17.12 -9.00
N LYS A 91 10.18 -16.08 -9.81
CA LYS A 91 10.59 -16.18 -11.22
C LYS A 91 9.63 -17.04 -12.07
N ILE A 92 8.34 -16.97 -11.78
CA ILE A 92 7.26 -17.66 -12.51
C ILE A 92 6.50 -16.70 -13.41
N GLY A 93 5.79 -17.22 -14.41
CA GLY A 93 4.97 -16.39 -15.28
C GLY A 93 3.83 -15.69 -14.53
N PRO A 94 3.39 -14.47 -14.91
CA PRO A 94 2.28 -13.78 -14.24
C PRO A 94 0.97 -14.58 -14.26
N ILE A 95 0.75 -15.37 -15.31
CA ILE A 95 -0.43 -16.24 -15.46
C ILE A 95 -0.34 -17.41 -14.48
N GLU A 96 0.83 -18.01 -14.34
CA GLU A 96 1.08 -19.09 -13.37
C GLU A 96 0.94 -18.59 -11.93
N ALA A 97 1.36 -17.36 -11.64
CA ALA A 97 1.17 -16.76 -10.32
C ALA A 97 -0.31 -16.57 -9.96
N VAL A 98 -1.17 -16.23 -10.93
CA VAL A 98 -2.63 -16.16 -10.73
C VAL A 98 -3.22 -17.55 -10.55
N ASP A 99 -2.79 -18.52 -11.37
CA ASP A 99 -3.25 -19.90 -11.26
C ASP A 99 -2.90 -20.50 -9.90
N LEU A 100 -1.67 -20.25 -9.43
CA LEU A 100 -1.20 -20.64 -8.10
C LEU A 100 -2.03 -19.98 -6.99
N ALA A 101 -2.32 -18.68 -7.11
CA ALA A 101 -3.12 -17.96 -6.12
C ALA A 101 -4.55 -18.52 -5.98
N LEU A 102 -5.10 -19.09 -7.05
CA LEU A 102 -6.44 -19.67 -7.03
C LEU A 102 -6.43 -21.14 -6.60
N ASN A 103 -5.51 -21.94 -7.12
CA ASN A 103 -5.55 -23.40 -6.97
C ASN A 103 -4.66 -23.95 -5.85
N ASP A 104 -3.66 -23.21 -5.38
CA ASP A 104 -2.69 -23.66 -4.36
C ASP A 104 -2.35 -22.54 -3.37
N ALA A 105 -3.25 -22.33 -2.42
CA ALA A 105 -3.16 -21.27 -1.42
C ALA A 105 -1.92 -21.40 -0.51
N GLU A 106 -1.56 -22.63 -0.09
CA GLU A 106 -0.40 -22.86 0.77
C GLU A 106 0.90 -22.50 0.06
N ARG A 107 1.04 -22.91 -1.20
CA ARG A 107 2.24 -22.58 -1.97
C ARG A 107 2.32 -21.09 -2.27
N TYR A 108 1.19 -20.45 -2.57
CA TYR A 108 1.14 -19.01 -2.77
C TYR A 108 1.53 -18.25 -1.49
N GLU A 109 1.03 -18.65 -0.32
CA GLU A 109 1.38 -18.05 0.98
C GLU A 109 2.88 -18.16 1.28
N GLN A 110 3.49 -19.33 1.02
CA GLN A 110 4.93 -19.51 1.17
C GLN A 110 5.72 -18.53 0.30
N LEU A 111 5.39 -18.42 -0.98
CA LEU A 111 6.10 -17.53 -1.90
C LEU A 111 5.92 -16.05 -1.53
N VAL A 112 4.75 -15.65 -1.04
CA VAL A 112 4.50 -14.30 -0.52
C VAL A 112 5.32 -14.04 0.74
N THR A 113 5.38 -15.01 1.65
CA THR A 113 6.14 -14.91 2.89
C THR A 113 7.64 -14.83 2.63
N ASP A 114 8.15 -15.60 1.68
CA ASP A 114 9.55 -15.54 1.24
C ASP A 114 9.88 -14.19 0.59
N ALA A 115 8.91 -13.56 -0.09
CA ALA A 115 9.06 -12.23 -0.66
C ALA A 115 8.95 -11.10 0.39
N HIS A 116 8.33 -11.35 1.55
CA HIS A 116 8.03 -10.33 2.56
C HIS A 116 9.25 -9.52 3.01
N PRO A 117 10.44 -10.10 3.29
CA PRO A 117 11.62 -9.32 3.66
C PRO A 117 12.02 -8.29 2.62
N SER A 118 11.91 -8.62 1.33
CA SER A 118 12.24 -7.70 0.23
C SER A 118 11.23 -6.55 0.13
N ILE A 119 9.94 -6.86 0.31
CA ILE A 119 8.87 -5.85 0.34
C ILE A 119 9.07 -4.90 1.54
N ALA A 120 9.35 -5.46 2.71
CA ALA A 120 9.58 -4.70 3.94
C ALA A 120 10.83 -3.83 3.83
N ALA A 121 11.91 -4.33 3.22
CA ALA A 121 13.10 -3.53 2.95
C ALA A 121 12.77 -2.36 2.02
N PHE A 122 12.07 -2.59 0.91
CA PHE A 122 11.69 -1.50 -0.01
C PHE A 122 10.85 -0.42 0.69
N GLY A 123 9.79 -0.81 1.38
CA GLY A 123 8.92 0.12 2.11
C GLY A 123 9.65 0.84 3.25
N GLY A 124 10.49 0.11 3.99
CA GLY A 124 11.32 0.65 5.06
C GLY A 124 12.33 1.68 4.56
N MET A 125 12.99 1.41 3.43
CA MET A 125 13.91 2.35 2.79
C MET A 125 13.19 3.62 2.31
N PHE A 126 12.02 3.48 1.70
CA PHE A 126 11.21 4.61 1.27
C PHE A 126 10.79 5.51 2.45
N LEU A 127 10.28 4.91 3.53
CA LEU A 127 9.90 5.64 4.73
C LEU A 127 11.10 6.28 5.42
N LEU A 128 12.25 5.58 5.46
CA LEU A 128 13.50 6.13 6.00
C LEU A 128 13.95 7.36 5.23
N MET A 129 13.90 7.33 3.89
CA MET A 129 14.25 8.49 3.07
C MET A 129 13.34 9.67 3.35
N ILE A 130 12.01 9.49 3.34
CA ILE A 130 11.06 10.57 3.68
C ILE A 130 11.33 11.12 5.09
N PHE A 131 11.60 10.25 6.05
CA PHE A 131 11.90 10.65 7.41
C PHE A 131 13.20 11.47 7.50
N LEU A 132 14.26 11.04 6.81
CA LEU A 132 15.54 11.76 6.77
C LEU A 132 15.39 13.10 6.06
N ASP A 133 14.71 13.14 4.93
CA ASP A 133 14.41 14.38 4.19
C ASP A 133 13.63 15.35 5.08
N PHE A 134 12.63 14.85 5.80
CA PHE A 134 11.90 15.63 6.79
C PHE A 134 12.84 16.15 7.89
N ILE A 135 13.72 15.34 8.47
CA ILE A 135 14.62 15.79 9.55
C ILE A 135 15.66 16.82 9.09
N PHE A 136 16.11 16.72 7.84
CA PHE A 136 17.12 17.59 7.27
C PHE A 136 16.58 18.90 6.70
N GLU A 137 15.27 18.98 6.46
CA GLU A 137 14.61 20.19 6.00
C GLU A 137 14.61 21.31 7.05
N ASP A 138 15.00 22.52 6.64
CA ASP A 138 14.98 23.70 7.52
C ASP A 138 13.55 24.24 7.67
N ARG A 139 12.84 23.75 8.68
CA ARG A 139 11.46 24.17 8.97
C ARG A 139 11.38 25.34 9.94
N ASP A 140 10.34 26.16 9.77
CA ASP A 140 10.01 27.29 10.65
C ASP A 140 9.64 26.84 12.08
N ILE A 141 8.95 25.70 12.20
CA ILE A 141 8.55 25.13 13.49
C ILE A 141 9.44 23.92 13.81
N LYS A 142 10.36 24.10 14.76
CA LYS A 142 11.28 23.06 15.25
C LYS A 142 10.82 22.52 16.59
N TRP A 143 10.54 21.22 16.68
CA TRP A 143 10.03 20.62 17.91
C TRP A 143 11.19 20.36 18.89
N LEU A 144 12.32 19.86 18.40
CA LEU A 144 13.55 19.65 19.17
C LEU A 144 14.69 20.46 18.57
N GLY A 145 14.68 21.78 18.82
CA GLY A 145 15.63 22.73 18.22
C GLY A 145 17.12 22.44 18.49
N TRP A 146 17.49 21.71 19.55
CA TRP A 146 18.89 21.34 19.82
C TRP A 146 19.40 20.23 18.90
N LEU A 147 18.52 19.31 18.49
CA LEU A 147 18.83 18.20 17.59
C LEU A 147 18.61 18.61 16.12
N GLU A 148 17.55 19.37 15.83
CA GLU A 148 17.18 19.78 14.47
C GLU A 148 18.13 20.86 13.90
N ARG A 149 18.72 21.75 14.71
CA ARG A 149 19.66 22.78 14.22
C ARG A 149 20.95 22.23 13.60
N PRO A 150 21.66 21.25 14.20
CA PRO A 150 22.82 20.64 13.56
C PRO A 150 22.43 19.74 12.38
N LEU A 151 21.29 19.03 12.45
CA LEU A 151 20.80 18.17 11.37
C LEU A 151 20.37 18.99 10.14
N ALA A 152 19.70 20.12 10.32
CA ALA A 152 19.34 21.03 9.22
C ALA A 152 20.57 21.64 8.51
N LYS A 153 21.72 21.75 9.19
CA LYS A 153 22.99 22.15 8.54
C LYS A 153 23.56 21.03 7.66
N LEU A 154 23.35 19.76 8.03
CA LEU A 154 23.75 18.59 7.25
C LEU A 154 22.81 18.37 6.05
N GLY A 155 21.57 18.84 6.14
CA GLY A 155 20.58 18.81 5.07
C GLY A 155 20.87 19.66 3.84
N LYS A 156 21.93 20.49 3.84
CA LYS A 156 22.37 21.22 2.65
C LYS A 156 22.97 20.33 1.56
N ILE A 157 23.18 19.04 1.85
CA ILE A 157 23.63 18.04 0.90
C ILE A 157 22.38 17.24 0.51
N ASP A 158 21.81 17.54 -0.67
CA ASP A 158 20.58 16.91 -1.17
C ASP A 158 20.65 15.36 -1.21
N MET A 159 21.85 14.77 -1.27
CA MET A 159 22.07 13.33 -1.29
C MET A 159 22.36 12.68 0.07
N LEU A 160 22.38 13.45 1.17
CA LEU A 160 22.76 12.89 2.48
C LEU A 160 21.79 11.80 2.95
N SER A 161 20.48 12.02 2.75
CA SER A 161 19.43 11.05 3.05
C SER A 161 19.64 9.74 2.30
N VAL A 162 19.96 9.83 1.01
CA VAL A 162 20.21 8.66 0.15
C VAL A 162 21.46 7.91 0.60
N CYS A 163 22.55 8.61 0.92
CA CYS A 163 23.77 7.99 1.42
C CYS A 163 23.55 7.24 2.74
N ILE A 164 22.86 7.86 3.70
CA ILE A 164 22.55 7.23 4.99
C ILE A 164 21.63 6.03 4.78
N ALA A 165 20.60 6.17 3.95
CA ALA A 165 19.71 5.09 3.57
C ALA A 165 20.49 3.90 2.97
N LEU A 166 21.38 4.14 2.02
CA LEU A 166 22.20 3.08 1.41
C LEU A 166 23.16 2.42 2.42
N VAL A 167 23.75 3.18 3.34
CA VAL A 167 24.58 2.61 4.41
C VAL A 167 23.76 1.73 5.33
N VAL A 168 22.59 2.19 5.78
CA VAL A 168 21.69 1.39 6.61
C VAL A 168 21.27 0.12 5.88
N LEU A 169 20.89 0.23 4.60
CA LEU A 169 20.54 -0.92 3.77
C LEU A 169 21.70 -1.91 3.66
N ALA A 170 22.92 -1.43 3.39
CA ALA A 170 24.10 -2.29 3.27
C ALA A 170 24.44 -2.99 4.58
N VAL A 171 24.39 -2.27 5.71
CA VAL A 171 24.62 -2.86 7.04
C VAL A 171 23.55 -3.91 7.34
N SER A 172 22.27 -3.57 7.15
CA SER A 172 21.17 -4.50 7.39
C SER A 172 21.26 -5.74 6.51
N ALA A 173 21.63 -5.59 5.24
CA ALA A 173 21.85 -6.71 4.34
C ALA A 173 23.05 -7.57 4.76
N MET A 174 24.09 -7.02 5.38
CA MET A 174 25.23 -7.81 5.86
C MET A 174 24.97 -8.50 7.21
N THR A 175 24.07 -7.99 8.04
CA THR A 175 23.81 -8.52 9.39
C THR A 175 22.59 -9.43 9.49
N PHE A 176 21.59 -9.26 8.63
CA PHE A 176 20.29 -9.94 8.71
C PHE A 176 19.92 -10.78 7.47
N ALA A 177 20.62 -10.63 6.34
CA ALA A 177 20.43 -11.48 5.16
C ALA A 177 21.45 -12.62 5.15
#